data_AF-A0A1U9YYG6-F1
#
_entry.id   AF-A0A1U9YYG6-F1
#
_cell.length_a   1.000
_cell.length_b   1.000
_cell.length_c   1.000
_cell.angle_alpha   90.00
_cell.angle_beta   90.00
_cell.angle_gamma   90.00
#
_symmetry.space_group_name_H-M   'P 1'
#
loop_
_entity.id
_entity.type
_entity.pdbx_description
1 polymer ?
#
loop_
_entity_poly.entity_id
_entity_poly.type
_entity_poly.pdbx_seq_one_letter_code
_entity_poly.pdbx_strand_id
1 'polypeptide(L)'
;MRLLYIVLPLLPFVAFASQENSADCEKAMDEAYMRLTMTPGYLYRALAAAKEDGLTPPSDAEIEVNKIAEQLAGAPSKILELKNTWCKEPEDGLEALPLPVGHERRSWETSRALSDLTGKESVVTTTISVEELRCEGSAGRFASLSFGCAGDETTTVLYTNCGLPAKTDNFQELDYRVDDEAVQSTEMYQLNRLSLMLYGEDRTRAFLEPLVGHDYLSVRFTGVMGEAITAQFDLSGLEDAITEIGDACRWEED
;
A
#
# COMPACT_ATOMS: atom_id res chain seq x y z
N MET A 1 15.38 -22.84 -2.88
CA MET A 1 14.57 -22.04 -1.93
C MET A 1 14.91 -20.52 -1.94
N ARG A 2 15.47 -19.98 -3.04
CA ARG A 2 15.77 -18.53 -3.21
C ARG A 2 14.88 -17.83 -4.26
N LEU A 3 14.08 -18.58 -5.01
CA LEU A 3 13.16 -18.05 -6.03
C LEU A 3 12.02 -17.20 -5.43
N LEU A 4 11.68 -17.42 -4.15
CA LEU A 4 10.58 -16.73 -3.49
C LEU A 4 10.86 -15.23 -3.30
N TYR A 5 12.12 -14.82 -3.05
CA TYR A 5 12.45 -13.43 -2.70
C TYR A 5 12.41 -12.44 -3.87
N ILE A 6 12.52 -12.91 -5.11
CA ILE A 6 12.45 -12.06 -6.31
C ILE A 6 10.99 -11.94 -6.80
N VAL A 7 10.17 -12.96 -6.56
CA VAL A 7 8.75 -12.98 -6.98
C VAL A 7 7.82 -12.40 -5.90
N LEU A 8 8.18 -12.49 -4.62
CA LEU A 8 7.37 -11.96 -3.50
C LEU A 8 6.98 -10.47 -3.62
N PRO A 9 7.85 -9.53 -4.04
CA PRO A 9 7.44 -8.13 -4.19
C PRO A 9 6.52 -7.89 -5.40
N LEU A 10 6.32 -8.89 -6.28
CA LEU A 10 5.36 -8.83 -7.38
C LEU A 10 4.01 -9.48 -7.03
N LEU A 11 3.95 -10.39 -6.04
CA LEU A 11 2.72 -11.06 -5.63
C LEU A 11 1.57 -10.11 -5.22
N PRO A 12 1.80 -8.95 -4.57
CA PRO A 12 0.73 -7.98 -4.30
C PRO A 12 0.14 -7.38 -5.57
N PHE A 13 0.94 -7.20 -6.63
CA PHE A 13 0.48 -6.69 -7.92
C PHE A 13 -0.36 -7.73 -8.68
N VAL A 14 0.01 -9.01 -8.60
CA VAL A 14 -0.71 -10.06 -9.35
C VAL A 14 -2.02 -10.48 -8.67
N ALA A 15 -2.09 -10.45 -7.33
CA ALA A 15 -3.34 -10.74 -6.61
C ALA A 15 -4.42 -9.67 -6.82
N PHE A 16 -4.01 -8.42 -7.05
CA PHE A 16 -4.93 -7.29 -7.29
C PHE A 16 -5.46 -7.26 -8.74
N ALA A 17 -4.61 -7.61 -9.72
CA ALA A 17 -4.98 -7.62 -11.13
C ALA A 17 -6.07 -8.65 -11.51
N SER A 18 -6.35 -9.64 -10.66
CA SER A 18 -7.40 -10.65 -10.93
C SER A 18 -8.82 -10.16 -10.61
N GLN A 19 -9.00 -8.95 -10.08
CA GLN A 19 -10.32 -8.39 -9.74
C GLN A 19 -10.78 -7.24 -10.66
N GLU A 20 -9.92 -6.74 -11.55
CA GLU A 20 -10.24 -5.63 -12.46
C GLU A 20 -10.41 -6.09 -13.92
N ASN A 21 -10.92 -5.17 -14.75
CA ASN A 21 -11.25 -5.39 -16.16
C ASN A 21 -10.06 -5.97 -16.95
N SER A 22 -10.32 -6.77 -17.99
CA SER A 22 -9.28 -7.50 -18.76
C SER A 22 -8.15 -6.58 -19.28
N ALA A 23 -8.47 -5.33 -19.59
CA ALA A 23 -7.52 -4.31 -20.04
C ALA A 23 -6.52 -3.87 -18.95
N ASP A 24 -6.92 -3.80 -17.68
CA ASP A 24 -6.05 -3.40 -16.57
C ASP A 24 -5.13 -4.55 -16.14
N CYS A 25 -5.61 -5.80 -16.22
CA CYS A 25 -4.80 -7.00 -16.07
C CYS A 25 -3.69 -7.08 -17.13
N GLU A 26 -4.03 -6.82 -18.41
CA GLU A 26 -3.06 -6.82 -19.51
C GLU A 26 -1.97 -5.75 -19.31
N LYS A 27 -2.37 -4.53 -18.95
CA LYS A 27 -1.43 -3.43 -18.68
C LYS A 27 -0.50 -3.73 -17.49
N ALA A 28 -1.03 -4.25 -16.39
CA ALA A 28 -0.23 -4.60 -15.22
C ALA A 28 0.78 -5.72 -15.52
N MET A 29 0.37 -6.72 -16.30
CA MET A 29 1.24 -7.82 -16.72
C MET A 29 2.31 -7.39 -17.72
N ASP A 30 1.99 -6.46 -18.63
CA ASP A 30 2.96 -5.89 -19.57
C ASP A 30 3.99 -5.01 -18.85
N GLU A 31 3.59 -4.22 -17.85
CA GLU A 31 4.51 -3.46 -17.00
C GLU A 31 5.45 -4.38 -16.19
N ALA A 32 4.92 -5.46 -15.62
CA ALA A 32 5.72 -6.47 -14.91
C ALA A 32 6.71 -7.18 -15.85
N TYR A 33 6.27 -7.54 -17.06
CA TYR A 33 7.11 -8.14 -18.10
C TYR A 33 8.23 -7.18 -18.54
N MET A 34 7.91 -5.92 -18.80
CA MET A 34 8.89 -4.89 -19.17
C MET A 34 9.93 -4.69 -18.06
N ARG A 35 9.53 -4.62 -16.80
CA ARG A 35 10.48 -4.51 -15.67
C ARG A 35 11.40 -5.73 -15.59
N LEU A 36 10.86 -6.94 -15.74
CA LEU A 36 11.64 -8.17 -15.65
C LEU A 36 12.62 -8.37 -16.81
N THR A 37 12.25 -7.97 -18.03
CA THR A 37 13.13 -8.03 -19.21
C THR A 37 14.22 -6.96 -19.22
N MET A 38 13.96 -5.78 -18.63
CA MET A 38 14.96 -4.71 -18.53
C MET A 38 16.03 -4.98 -17.44
N THR A 39 15.70 -5.69 -16.37
CA THR A 39 16.57 -5.88 -15.19
C THR A 39 17.92 -6.56 -15.50
N PRO A 40 17.99 -7.65 -16.30
CA PRO A 40 19.26 -8.24 -16.71
C PRO A 40 20.10 -7.26 -17.53
N GLY A 41 19.47 -6.51 -18.44
CA GLY A 41 20.15 -5.51 -19.27
C GLY A 41 20.80 -4.40 -18.45
N TYR A 42 20.14 -3.94 -17.38
CA TYR A 42 20.71 -2.98 -16.43
C TYR A 42 21.91 -3.56 -15.67
N LEU A 43 21.83 -4.81 -15.19
CA LEU A 43 22.94 -5.49 -14.49
C LEU A 43 24.16 -5.69 -15.40
N TYR A 44 23.95 -6.12 -16.65
CA TYR A 44 25.04 -6.27 -17.62
C TYR A 44 25.66 -4.92 -18.03
N ARG A 45 24.85 -3.86 -18.16
CA ARG A 45 25.37 -2.50 -18.43
C ARG A 45 26.17 -1.94 -17.26
N ALA A 46 25.72 -2.18 -16.02
CA ALA A 46 26.46 -1.76 -14.82
C ALA A 46 27.81 -2.49 -14.70
N LEU A 47 27.85 -3.80 -15.00
CA LEU A 47 29.10 -4.57 -15.06
C LEU A 47 30.01 -4.10 -16.20
N ALA A 48 29.46 -3.78 -17.37
CA ALA A 48 30.22 -3.27 -18.50
C ALA A 48 30.84 -1.90 -18.21
N ALA A 49 30.08 -0.98 -17.62
CA ALA A 49 30.56 0.34 -17.21
C ALA A 49 31.66 0.23 -16.14
N ALA A 50 31.49 -0.63 -15.14
CA ALA A 50 32.53 -0.88 -14.13
C ALA A 50 33.85 -1.37 -14.76
N LYS A 51 33.76 -2.23 -15.79
CA LYS A 51 34.93 -2.73 -16.52
C LYS A 51 35.61 -1.65 -17.37
N GLU A 52 34.85 -0.73 -17.97
CA GLU A 52 35.38 0.43 -18.69
C GLU A 52 36.13 1.39 -17.75
N ASP A 53 35.68 1.51 -16.50
CA ASP A 53 36.34 2.29 -15.43
C ASP A 53 37.53 1.56 -14.78
N GLY A 54 37.93 0.39 -15.30
CA GLY A 54 39.04 -0.41 -14.76
C GLY A 54 38.74 -1.10 -13.43
N LEU A 55 37.48 -1.11 -12.99
CA LEU A 55 37.03 -1.87 -11.84
C LEU A 55 36.81 -3.31 -12.28
N THR A 56 37.63 -4.23 -11.77
CA THR A 56 37.33 -5.65 -11.87
C THR A 56 36.26 -5.99 -10.84
N PRO A 57 35.03 -6.34 -11.24
CA PRO A 57 34.05 -6.84 -10.28
C PRO A 57 34.64 -8.08 -9.59
N PRO A 58 34.37 -8.27 -8.29
CA PRO A 58 34.78 -9.51 -7.62
C PRO A 58 34.22 -10.70 -8.39
N SER A 59 34.98 -11.79 -8.51
CA SER A 59 34.58 -13.01 -9.24
C SER A 59 33.18 -13.49 -8.87
N ASP A 60 32.81 -13.26 -7.63
CA ASP A 60 31.55 -13.71 -7.04
C ASP A 60 30.35 -12.87 -7.54
N ALA A 61 30.56 -11.62 -7.95
CA ALA A 61 29.52 -10.77 -8.52
C ALA A 61 29.13 -11.20 -9.94
N GLU A 62 30.10 -11.62 -10.76
CA GLU A 62 29.82 -12.12 -12.12
C GLU A 62 29.09 -13.48 -12.07
N ILE A 63 29.42 -14.32 -11.07
CA ILE A 63 28.72 -15.58 -10.79
C ILE A 63 27.27 -15.32 -10.35
N GLU A 64 27.03 -14.37 -9.44
CA GLU A 64 25.67 -14.06 -8.99
C GLU A 64 24.83 -13.40 -10.09
N VAL A 65 25.40 -12.54 -10.95
CA VAL A 65 24.66 -11.97 -12.11
C VAL A 65 24.26 -13.05 -13.11
N ASN A 66 25.15 -13.98 -13.46
CA ASN A 66 24.82 -15.06 -14.38
C ASN A 66 23.76 -16.02 -13.79
N LYS A 67 23.81 -16.27 -12.48
CA LYS A 67 22.81 -17.07 -11.78
C LYS A 67 21.44 -16.39 -11.72
N ILE A 68 21.40 -15.07 -11.53
CA ILE A 68 20.17 -14.28 -11.62
C ILE A 68 19.64 -14.28 -13.06
N ALA A 69 20.50 -14.12 -14.06
CA ALA A 69 20.12 -14.17 -15.46
C ALA A 69 19.54 -15.53 -15.86
N GLU A 70 20.15 -16.64 -15.41
CA GLU A 70 19.66 -18.00 -15.64
C GLU A 70 18.31 -18.26 -14.94
N GLN A 71 18.12 -17.74 -13.73
CA GLN A 71 16.83 -17.81 -13.02
C GLN A 71 15.74 -16.97 -13.70
N LEU A 72 16.10 -15.85 -14.32
CA LEU A 72 15.18 -14.97 -15.04
C LEU A 72 14.91 -15.45 -16.47
N ALA A 73 15.74 -16.32 -17.06
CA ALA A 73 15.56 -16.82 -18.43
C ALA A 73 14.23 -17.57 -18.66
N GLY A 74 13.65 -18.16 -17.61
CA GLY A 74 12.33 -18.80 -17.63
C GLY A 74 11.18 -17.91 -17.15
N ALA A 75 11.44 -16.68 -16.69
CA ALA A 75 10.41 -15.78 -16.19
C ALA A 75 9.49 -15.25 -17.31
N PRO A 76 9.98 -14.85 -18.50
CA PRO A 76 9.12 -14.36 -19.59
C PRO A 76 8.03 -15.34 -20.02
N SER A 77 8.35 -16.63 -20.16
CA SER A 77 7.36 -17.66 -20.53
C SER A 77 6.34 -17.89 -19.43
N LYS A 78 6.76 -17.85 -18.16
CA LYS A 78 5.87 -18.02 -17.00
C LYS A 78 4.94 -16.82 -16.78
N ILE A 79 5.42 -15.60 -17.04
CA ILE A 79 4.58 -14.38 -17.03
C ILE A 79 3.55 -14.44 -18.16
N LEU A 80 3.95 -14.91 -19.35
CA LEU A 80 3.03 -15.07 -20.49
C LEU A 80 1.97 -16.14 -20.21
N GLU A 81 2.35 -17.25 -19.58
CA GLU A 81 1.42 -18.30 -19.12
C GLU A 81 0.43 -17.76 -18.08
N LEU A 82 0.90 -16.97 -17.10
CA LEU A 82 0.05 -16.28 -16.13
C LEU A 82 -0.86 -15.25 -16.79
N LYS A 83 -0.37 -14.45 -17.74
CA LYS A 83 -1.18 -13.49 -18.52
C LYS A 83 -2.32 -14.21 -19.24
N ASN A 84 -2.02 -15.33 -19.90
CA ASN A 84 -3.01 -16.14 -20.61
C ASN A 84 -3.98 -16.89 -19.69
N THR A 85 -3.65 -17.05 -18.41
CA THR A 85 -4.50 -17.75 -17.43
C THR A 85 -5.38 -16.75 -16.67
N TRP A 86 -4.85 -15.58 -16.31
CA TRP A 86 -5.50 -14.64 -15.38
C TRP A 86 -6.16 -13.46 -16.10
N CYS A 87 -5.69 -13.10 -17.30
CA CYS A 87 -6.27 -12.01 -18.09
C CYS A 87 -7.19 -12.51 -19.22
N LYS A 88 -7.56 -13.80 -19.23
CA LYS A 88 -8.60 -14.28 -20.14
C LYS A 88 -9.92 -13.63 -19.75
N GLU A 89 -10.57 -13.00 -20.73
CA GLU A 89 -11.97 -12.60 -20.56
C GLU A 89 -12.78 -13.82 -20.13
N PRO A 90 -13.66 -13.69 -19.12
CA PRO A 90 -14.53 -14.78 -18.73
C PRO A 90 -15.33 -15.21 -19.96
N GLU A 91 -15.21 -16.49 -20.34
CA GLU A 91 -15.97 -17.05 -21.45
C GLU A 91 -17.46 -16.77 -21.21
N ASP A 92 -18.04 -15.96 -22.11
CA ASP A 92 -19.45 -15.58 -22.23
C ASP A 92 -20.39 -16.08 -21.12
N GLY A 93 -20.72 -15.21 -20.15
CA GLY A 93 -21.91 -15.38 -19.32
C GLY A 93 -21.80 -15.09 -17.83
N LEU A 94 -20.62 -14.77 -17.31
CA LEU A 94 -20.50 -14.19 -15.97
C LEU A 94 -20.65 -12.67 -16.08
N GLU A 95 -21.91 -12.23 -16.08
CA GLU A 95 -22.29 -10.85 -15.82
C GLU A 95 -21.46 -10.36 -14.62
N ALA A 96 -20.65 -9.31 -14.83
CA ALA A 96 -19.83 -8.73 -13.76
C ALA A 96 -20.74 -8.53 -12.55
N LEU A 97 -20.45 -9.24 -11.46
CA LEU A 97 -21.24 -9.10 -10.24
C LEU A 97 -21.26 -7.60 -9.93
N PRO A 98 -22.43 -6.95 -9.87
CA PRO A 98 -22.47 -5.56 -9.51
C PRO A 98 -21.74 -5.43 -8.19
N LEU A 99 -20.69 -4.60 -8.15
CA LEU A 99 -20.10 -4.20 -6.88
C LEU A 99 -21.27 -3.82 -5.97
N PRO A 100 -21.38 -4.36 -4.76
CA PRO A 100 -22.54 -4.12 -3.91
C PRO A 100 -22.62 -2.61 -3.64
N VAL A 101 -23.46 -1.93 -4.41
CA VAL A 101 -23.87 -0.54 -4.19
C VAL A 101 -24.93 -0.60 -3.11
N GLY A 102 -24.48 -0.78 -1.88
CA GLY A 102 -25.38 -0.96 -0.74
C GLY A 102 -24.58 -1.20 0.53
N HIS A 103 -24.19 -0.10 1.19
CA HIS A 103 -24.26 0.20 2.63
C HIS A 103 -24.20 -0.91 3.72
N GLU A 104 -23.72 -2.12 3.44
CA GLU A 104 -23.38 -3.12 4.47
C GLU A 104 -21.87 -3.39 4.53
N ARG A 105 -21.03 -2.42 4.13
CA ARG A 105 -19.62 -2.46 4.49
C ARG A 105 -19.50 -2.07 5.96
N ARG A 106 -19.36 -3.07 6.84
CA ARG A 106 -18.72 -2.85 8.15
C ARG A 106 -17.37 -2.21 7.83
N SER A 107 -17.21 -0.92 8.13
CA SER A 107 -16.18 -0.06 7.52
C SER A 107 -14.78 -0.39 8.02
N TRP A 108 -14.66 -1.02 9.18
CA TRP A 108 -13.40 -1.36 9.81
C TRP A 108 -13.12 -2.86 9.75
N GLU A 109 -12.00 -3.21 9.12
CA GLU A 109 -11.46 -4.56 9.07
C GLU A 109 -10.26 -4.67 10.01
N THR A 110 -10.33 -5.58 10.98
CA THR A 110 -9.24 -5.82 11.94
C THR A 110 -8.44 -7.06 11.56
N SER A 111 -7.13 -6.90 11.54
CA SER A 111 -6.14 -7.95 11.30
C SER A 111 -5.22 -8.10 12.50
N ARG A 112 -4.91 -9.35 12.83
CA ARG A 112 -4.05 -9.73 13.97
C ARG A 112 -2.91 -10.60 13.49
N ALA A 113 -1.71 -10.35 14.00
CA ALA A 113 -0.52 -11.15 13.72
C ALA A 113 0.34 -11.31 14.98
N LEU A 114 0.68 -12.55 15.31
CA LEU A 114 1.64 -12.85 16.39
C LEU A 114 3.05 -12.93 15.80
N SER A 115 4.00 -12.19 16.37
CA SER A 115 5.40 -12.26 15.97
C SER A 115 6.07 -13.53 16.50
N ASP A 116 6.55 -14.40 15.60
CA ASP A 116 7.31 -15.61 15.98
C ASP A 116 8.63 -15.28 16.71
N LEU A 117 9.20 -14.11 16.47
CA LEU A 117 10.49 -13.70 17.04
C LEU A 117 10.36 -13.12 18.44
N THR A 118 9.32 -12.32 18.68
CA THR A 118 9.17 -11.56 19.93
C THR A 118 8.00 -12.05 20.79
N GLY A 119 7.11 -12.89 20.23
CA GLY A 119 5.88 -13.32 20.88
C GLY A 119 4.87 -12.18 21.09
N LYS A 120 5.09 -11.00 20.50
CA LYS A 120 4.19 -9.85 20.63
C LYS A 120 3.11 -9.91 19.55
N GLU A 121 1.88 -9.64 19.94
CA GLU A 121 0.77 -9.46 19.01
C GLU A 121 0.87 -8.09 18.33
N SER A 122 0.48 -8.02 17.07
CA SER A 122 0.24 -6.80 16.32
C SER A 122 -1.21 -6.82 15.88
N VAL A 123 -1.92 -5.73 16.14
CA VAL A 123 -3.33 -5.59 15.77
C VAL A 123 -3.45 -4.31 14.97
N VAL A 124 -4.08 -4.40 13.81
CA VAL A 124 -4.27 -3.27 12.89
C VAL A 124 -5.70 -3.30 12.41
N THR A 125 -6.40 -2.18 12.57
CA THR A 125 -7.74 -1.96 12.04
C THR A 125 -7.65 -0.98 10.88
N THR A 126 -8.32 -1.29 9.77
CA THR A 126 -8.26 -0.51 8.52
C THR A 126 -9.65 -0.24 7.97
N THR A 127 -9.85 0.97 7.45
CA THR A 127 -10.99 1.35 6.61
C THR A 127 -10.49 1.91 5.27
N ILE A 128 -11.37 1.95 4.28
CA ILE A 128 -11.12 2.54 2.97
C ILE A 128 -12.02 3.74 2.74
N SER A 129 -11.60 4.67 1.88
CA SER A 129 -12.40 5.84 1.56
C SER A 129 -13.73 5.46 0.89
N VAL A 130 -14.75 6.30 1.09
CA VAL A 130 -16.08 6.15 0.49
C VAL A 130 -16.02 6.34 -1.03
N GLU A 131 -15.18 7.28 -1.47
CA GLU A 131 -15.01 7.65 -2.88
C GLU A 131 -13.60 7.30 -3.37
N GLU A 132 -13.51 7.05 -4.69
CA GLU A 132 -12.24 6.93 -5.39
C GLU A 132 -11.48 8.26 -5.35
N LEU A 133 -10.16 8.15 -5.33
CA LEU A 133 -9.25 9.27 -5.35
C LEU A 133 -9.20 9.93 -6.72
N ARG A 134 -8.99 11.24 -6.70
CA ARG A 134 -8.88 12.07 -7.91
C ARG A 134 -7.48 12.65 -8.05
N CYS A 135 -6.51 11.79 -8.35
CA CYS A 135 -5.14 12.18 -8.68
C CYS A 135 -4.60 11.39 -9.90
N GLU A 136 -3.46 11.81 -10.45
CA GLU A 136 -2.87 11.16 -11.62
C GLU A 136 -2.56 9.68 -11.34
N GLY A 137 -3.09 8.77 -12.18
CA GLY A 137 -2.85 7.33 -12.05
C GLY A 137 -3.62 6.62 -10.93
N SER A 138 -4.65 7.25 -10.36
CA SER A 138 -5.46 6.69 -9.26
C SER A 138 -6.84 6.18 -9.65
N ALA A 139 -7.13 6.04 -10.95
CA ALA A 139 -8.41 5.45 -11.39
C ALA A 139 -8.64 4.09 -10.69
N GLY A 140 -9.82 3.91 -10.08
CA GLY A 140 -10.17 2.70 -9.32
C GLY A 140 -9.53 2.60 -7.92
N ARG A 141 -8.75 3.60 -7.47
CA ARG A 141 -8.04 3.55 -6.17
C ARG A 141 -8.74 4.36 -5.10
N PHE A 142 -8.77 3.80 -3.90
CA PHE A 142 -9.29 4.42 -2.68
C PHE A 142 -8.13 4.74 -1.75
N ALA A 143 -8.28 5.75 -0.88
CA ALA A 143 -7.35 5.89 0.25
C ALA A 143 -7.70 4.84 1.31
N SER A 144 -6.73 4.48 2.15
CA SER A 144 -7.01 3.68 3.35
C SER A 144 -6.48 4.38 4.58
N LEU A 145 -7.26 4.31 5.65
CA LEU A 145 -6.89 4.78 6.98
C LEU A 145 -6.78 3.55 7.88
N SER A 146 -5.61 3.37 8.47
CA SER A 146 -5.35 2.25 9.38
C SER A 146 -4.77 2.75 10.68
N PHE A 147 -5.11 2.11 11.79
CA PHE A 147 -4.48 2.36 13.07
C PHE A 147 -4.34 1.07 13.87
N GLY A 148 -3.43 1.06 14.82
CA GLY A 148 -3.19 -0.08 15.68
C GLY A 148 -1.79 -0.07 16.25
N CYS A 149 -1.33 -1.24 16.70
CA CYS A 149 0.02 -1.39 17.27
C CYS A 149 0.79 -2.57 16.68
N ALA A 150 2.11 -2.38 16.66
CA ALA A 150 3.07 -3.43 16.37
C ALA A 150 3.97 -3.64 17.61
N GLY A 151 3.58 -4.58 18.47
CA GLY A 151 4.14 -4.66 19.82
C GLY A 151 3.62 -3.50 20.68
N ASP A 152 4.51 -2.68 21.24
CA ASP A 152 4.14 -1.60 22.17
C ASP A 152 4.02 -0.24 21.45
N GLU A 153 4.27 -0.19 20.14
CA GLU A 153 4.24 1.05 19.38
C GLU A 153 2.89 1.20 18.68
N THR A 154 2.19 2.29 19.00
CA THR A 154 0.92 2.65 18.40
C THR A 154 1.12 3.60 17.23
N THR A 155 0.41 3.35 16.12
CA THR A 155 0.49 4.19 14.92
C THR A 155 -0.88 4.39 14.27
N THR A 156 -1.04 5.52 13.58
CA THR A 156 -2.08 5.75 12.58
C THR A 156 -1.40 6.00 11.24
N VAL A 157 -1.84 5.33 10.20
CA VAL A 157 -1.30 5.44 8.84
C VAL A 157 -2.42 5.76 7.86
N LEU A 158 -2.25 6.83 7.11
CA LEU A 158 -3.05 7.17 5.94
C LEU A 158 -2.26 6.77 4.69
N TYR A 159 -2.72 5.73 4.00
CA TYR A 159 -2.25 5.42 2.65
C TYR A 159 -3.05 6.21 1.64
N THR A 160 -2.38 7.14 0.99
CA THR A 160 -3.03 8.13 0.12
C THR A 160 -3.31 7.57 -1.26
N ASN A 161 -2.66 6.47 -1.68
CA ASN A 161 -2.67 5.92 -3.05
C ASN A 161 -2.41 6.94 -4.18
N CYS A 162 -1.93 8.13 -3.79
CA CYS A 162 -1.58 9.26 -4.61
C CYS A 162 -0.16 9.67 -4.23
N GLY A 163 0.65 10.03 -5.23
CA GLY A 163 2.00 10.51 -4.99
C GLY A 163 1.99 11.75 -4.09
N LEU A 164 2.83 11.76 -3.06
CA LEU A 164 3.08 12.89 -2.17
C LEU A 164 4.37 13.62 -2.60
N PRO A 165 4.43 14.96 -2.48
CA PRO A 165 5.65 15.69 -2.76
C PRO A 165 6.74 15.29 -1.75
N ALA A 166 8.00 15.32 -2.16
CA ALA A 166 9.09 15.11 -1.22
C ALA A 166 9.28 16.37 -0.35
N LYS A 167 9.43 16.18 0.97
CA LYS A 167 9.73 17.26 1.93
C LYS A 167 11.10 17.01 2.55
N THR A 168 11.78 18.09 2.93
CA THR A 168 13.12 18.00 3.53
C THR A 168 13.13 17.46 4.95
N ASP A 169 12.05 17.68 5.69
CA ASP A 169 11.83 17.21 7.07
C ASP A 169 10.98 15.93 7.15
N ASN A 170 10.48 15.45 6.00
CA ASN A 170 9.51 14.35 5.88
C ASN A 170 8.19 14.59 6.64
N PHE A 171 7.78 15.83 6.89
CA PHE A 171 6.45 16.11 7.47
C PHE A 171 5.52 16.71 6.43
N GLN A 172 4.27 16.30 6.46
CA GLN A 172 3.19 16.82 5.62
C GLN A 172 2.05 17.28 6.51
N GLU A 173 1.55 18.47 6.22
CA GLU A 173 0.31 18.97 6.81
C GLU A 173 -0.88 18.25 6.14
N LEU A 174 -1.76 17.73 6.98
CA LEU A 174 -3.03 17.12 6.61
C LEU A 174 -4.14 17.96 7.22
N ASP A 175 -4.98 18.55 6.38
CA ASP A 175 -6.21 19.17 6.84
C ASP A 175 -7.27 18.09 6.99
N TYR A 176 -8.07 18.14 8.04
CA TYR A 176 -9.18 17.23 8.24
C TYR A 176 -10.41 17.92 8.81
N ARG A 177 -11.57 17.33 8.56
CA ARG A 177 -12.85 17.76 9.10
C ARG A 177 -13.66 16.54 9.49
N VAL A 178 -14.24 16.60 10.68
CA VAL A 178 -15.17 15.59 11.21
C VAL A 178 -16.57 16.12 10.97
N ASP A 179 -17.40 15.39 10.24
CA ASP A 179 -18.74 15.82 9.80
C ASP A 179 -18.77 17.27 9.28
N ASP A 180 -19.53 18.14 9.96
CA ASP A 180 -19.73 19.56 9.67
C ASP A 180 -18.91 20.50 10.60
N GLU A 181 -17.93 19.95 11.33
CA GLU A 181 -17.09 20.74 12.23
C GLU A 181 -16.12 21.69 11.49
N ALA A 182 -15.41 22.52 12.26
CA ALA A 182 -14.35 23.36 11.72
C ALA A 182 -13.20 22.48 11.18
N VAL A 183 -12.57 22.92 10.09
CA VAL A 183 -11.35 22.27 9.58
C VAL A 183 -10.24 22.41 10.61
N GLN A 184 -9.59 21.29 10.89
CA GLN A 184 -8.41 21.17 11.74
C GLN A 184 -7.23 20.74 10.88
N SER A 185 -6.02 20.89 11.39
CA SER A 185 -4.80 20.46 10.69
C SER A 185 -3.93 19.65 11.64
N THR A 186 -3.26 18.62 11.10
CA THR A 186 -2.27 17.83 11.83
C THR A 186 -1.07 17.55 10.94
N GLU A 187 0.12 17.47 11.53
CA GLU A 187 1.34 17.12 10.81
C GLU A 187 1.61 15.62 10.92
N MET A 188 1.70 14.92 9.80
CA MET A 188 2.02 13.50 9.76
C MET A 188 3.40 13.27 9.15
N TYR A 189 4.11 12.26 9.63
CA TYR A 189 5.39 11.83 9.09
C TYR A 189 5.18 11.06 7.77
N GLN A 190 5.88 11.47 6.72
CA GLN A 190 5.85 10.84 5.43
C GLN A 190 6.77 9.61 5.41
N LEU A 191 6.19 8.42 5.60
CA LEU A 191 6.93 7.17 5.59
C LEU A 191 7.48 6.83 4.19
N ASN A 192 6.70 7.11 3.15
CA ASN A 192 7.10 6.98 1.74
C ASN A 192 6.26 7.92 0.86
N ARG A 193 6.37 7.82 -0.47
CA ARG A 193 5.63 8.69 -1.39
C ARG A 193 4.12 8.47 -1.44
N LEU A 194 3.57 7.51 -0.72
CA LEU A 194 2.15 7.11 -0.76
C LEU A 194 1.53 6.97 0.63
N SER A 195 2.25 7.32 1.71
CA SER A 195 1.73 7.12 3.06
C SER A 195 2.23 8.16 4.06
N LEU A 196 1.31 8.58 4.93
CA LEU A 196 1.51 9.47 6.05
C LEU A 196 1.25 8.72 7.36
N MET A 197 2.02 8.99 8.40
CA MET A 197 1.98 8.26 9.67
C MET A 197 2.02 9.22 10.87
N LEU A 198 1.14 8.98 11.84
CA LEU A 198 1.32 9.39 13.23
C LEU A 198 1.94 8.21 13.97
N TYR A 199 2.96 8.48 14.77
CA TYR A 199 3.62 7.50 15.63
C TYR A 199 3.51 7.96 17.08
N GLY A 200 3.53 7.00 18.00
CA GLY A 200 3.27 7.21 19.41
C GLY A 200 1.78 7.21 19.77
N GLU A 201 1.49 6.72 20.98
CA GLU A 201 0.15 6.63 21.53
C GLU A 201 -0.53 7.99 21.63
N ASP A 202 0.09 8.97 22.28
CA ASP A 202 -0.51 10.30 22.51
C ASP A 202 -0.99 10.97 21.21
N ARG A 203 -0.17 10.91 20.15
CA ARG A 203 -0.49 11.56 18.88
C ARG A 203 -1.57 10.81 18.11
N THR A 204 -1.51 9.48 18.15
CA THR A 204 -2.53 8.62 17.53
C THR A 204 -3.86 8.80 18.23
N ARG A 205 -3.88 8.74 19.56
CA ARG A 205 -5.08 8.87 20.38
C ARG A 205 -5.69 10.28 20.25
N ALA A 206 -4.88 11.34 20.33
CA ALA A 206 -5.35 12.70 20.11
C ALA A 206 -5.96 12.95 18.72
N PHE A 207 -5.57 12.15 17.72
CA PHE A 207 -6.17 12.19 16.38
C PHE A 207 -7.46 11.36 16.29
N LEU A 208 -7.52 10.18 16.93
CA LEU A 208 -8.64 9.24 16.82
C LEU A 208 -9.80 9.52 17.78
N GLU A 209 -9.53 9.94 19.02
CA GLU A 209 -10.57 10.19 20.02
C GLU A 209 -11.63 11.21 19.57
N PRO A 210 -11.27 12.35 18.94
CA PRO A 210 -12.27 13.29 18.45
C PRO A 210 -13.14 12.74 17.31
N LEU A 211 -12.81 11.58 16.74
CA LEU A 211 -13.58 10.95 15.67
C LEU A 211 -14.66 10.01 16.22
N VAL A 212 -14.59 9.62 17.49
CA VAL A 212 -15.54 8.69 18.11
C VAL A 212 -16.92 9.34 18.20
N GLY A 213 -17.94 8.61 17.75
CA GLY A 213 -19.34 9.08 17.76
C GLY A 213 -19.72 9.97 16.57
N HIS A 214 -18.82 10.15 15.60
CA HIS A 214 -19.07 10.88 14.36
C HIS A 214 -19.32 9.95 13.18
N ASP A 215 -19.86 10.48 12.08
CA ASP A 215 -20.26 9.69 10.91
C ASP A 215 -19.15 9.65 9.84
N TYR A 216 -18.48 10.79 9.60
CA TYR A 216 -17.52 10.93 8.52
C TYR A 216 -16.26 11.70 8.92
N LEU A 217 -15.13 11.21 8.43
CA LEU A 217 -13.86 11.93 8.41
C LEU A 217 -13.54 12.33 6.97
N SER A 218 -13.43 13.63 6.71
CA SER A 218 -12.88 14.16 5.45
C SER A 218 -11.44 14.59 5.67
N VAL A 219 -10.51 14.09 4.86
CA VAL A 219 -9.10 14.51 4.89
C VAL A 219 -8.71 15.17 3.58
N ARG A 220 -7.83 16.17 3.64
CA ARG A 220 -7.26 16.87 2.49
C ARG A 220 -5.75 16.96 2.62
N PHE A 221 -5.05 16.51 1.59
CA PHE A 221 -3.59 16.57 1.47
C PHE A 221 -3.18 17.11 0.11
N THR A 222 -1.90 17.48 -0.01
CA THR A 222 -1.33 17.98 -1.28
C THR A 222 -0.64 16.84 -2.03
N GLY A 223 -1.07 16.59 -3.27
CA GLY A 223 -0.45 15.63 -4.18
C GLY A 223 0.89 16.09 -4.73
N VAL A 224 1.59 15.18 -5.41
CA VAL A 224 2.94 15.42 -5.97
C VAL A 224 2.96 16.51 -7.04
N MET A 225 1.83 16.76 -7.71
CA MET A 225 1.68 17.83 -8.70
C MET A 225 1.18 19.15 -8.06
N GLY A 226 1.05 19.20 -6.74
CA GLY A 226 0.56 20.37 -5.99
C GLY A 226 -0.97 20.47 -5.95
N GLU A 227 -1.68 19.47 -6.44
CA GLU A 227 -3.14 19.40 -6.42
C GLU A 227 -3.65 19.07 -5.00
N ALA A 228 -4.79 19.66 -4.63
CA ALA A 228 -5.47 19.30 -3.39
C ALA A 228 -6.29 18.02 -3.62
N ILE A 229 -6.01 16.99 -2.85
CA ILE A 229 -6.67 15.68 -2.91
C ILE A 229 -7.49 15.52 -1.65
N THR A 230 -8.72 15.06 -1.79
CA THR A 230 -9.63 14.80 -0.68
C THR A 230 -10.01 13.33 -0.66
N ALA A 231 -10.07 12.75 0.54
CA ALA A 231 -10.65 11.44 0.78
C ALA A 231 -11.65 11.55 1.94
N GLN A 232 -12.74 10.79 1.88
CA GLN A 232 -13.72 10.71 2.95
C GLN A 232 -13.81 9.28 3.46
N PHE A 233 -13.85 9.08 4.77
CA PHE A 233 -13.97 7.79 5.42
C PHE A 233 -15.27 7.73 6.23
N ASP A 234 -15.93 6.57 6.19
CA ASP A 234 -17.08 6.25 7.04
C ASP A 234 -16.55 5.81 8.41
N LEU A 235 -16.99 6.49 9.47
CA LEU A 235 -16.55 6.25 10.85
C LEU A 235 -17.48 5.31 11.62
N SER A 236 -18.54 4.80 10.99
CA SER A 236 -19.45 3.83 11.60
C SER A 236 -18.69 2.62 12.17
N GLY A 237 -18.78 2.36 13.48
CA GLY A 237 -18.05 1.26 14.12
C GLY A 237 -16.58 1.56 14.47
N LEU A 238 -16.14 2.82 14.35
CA LEU A 238 -14.82 3.24 14.83
C LEU A 238 -14.67 3.01 16.35
N GLU A 239 -15.72 3.26 17.13
CA GLU A 239 -15.68 3.06 18.60
C GLU A 239 -15.32 1.61 18.96
N ASP A 240 -16.01 0.64 18.36
CA ASP A 240 -15.73 -0.79 18.54
C ASP A 240 -14.29 -1.13 18.11
N ALA A 241 -13.83 -0.56 16.99
CA ALA A 241 -12.47 -0.76 16.48
C ALA A 241 -11.40 -0.17 17.42
N ILE A 242 -11.65 1.00 18.02
CA ILE A 242 -10.76 1.62 19.00
C ILE A 242 -10.73 0.80 20.29
N THR A 243 -11.87 0.30 20.77
CA THR A 243 -11.91 -0.57 21.96
C THR A 243 -11.10 -1.85 21.73
N GLU A 244 -11.26 -2.51 20.57
CA GLU A 244 -10.51 -3.73 20.26
C GLU A 244 -8.99 -3.49 20.20
N ILE A 245 -8.58 -2.33 19.67
CA ILE A 245 -7.18 -1.91 19.63
C ILE A 245 -6.67 -1.51 21.03
N GLY A 246 -7.46 -0.80 21.82
CA GLY A 246 -7.09 -0.37 23.17
C GLY A 246 -6.75 -1.56 24.08
N ASP A 247 -7.55 -2.62 24.02
CA ASP A 247 -7.31 -3.87 24.75
C ASP A 247 -6.02 -4.57 24.29
N ALA A 248 -5.78 -4.62 22.98
CA ALA A 248 -4.61 -5.30 22.43
C ALA A 248 -3.31 -4.52 22.61
N CYS A 249 -3.40 -3.19 22.56
CA CYS A 249 -2.28 -2.25 22.57
C CYS A 249 -2.05 -1.61 23.95
N ARG A 250 -2.88 -1.95 24.96
CA ARG A 250 -2.79 -1.51 26.36
C ARG A 250 -2.88 -0.01 26.58
N TRP A 251 -3.77 0.67 25.86
CA TRP A 251 -3.95 2.13 25.98
C TRP A 251 -4.53 2.59 27.34
N GLU A 252 -5.01 1.67 28.18
CA GLU A 252 -5.65 1.99 29.47
C GLU A 252 -4.72 1.88 30.70
N GLU A 253 -3.41 1.60 30.54
CA GLU A 253 -2.50 1.31 31.66
C GLU A 253 -1.76 2.52 32.30
N ASP A 254 -2.15 3.78 32.03
CA ASP A 254 -1.51 4.98 32.63
C ASP A 254 -2.34 5.71 33.70
#